data_AF-A0A2G3Q2M7-F1
#
_entry.id   AF-A0A2G3Q2M7-F1
#
_cell.length_a   1.000
_cell.length_b   1.000
_cell.length_c   1.000
_cell.angle_alpha   90.00
_cell.angle_beta   90.00
_cell.angle_gamma   90.00
#
_symmetry.space_group_name_H-M   'P 1'
#
loop_
_entity.id
_entity.type
_entity.pdbx_description
1 polymer ?
#
loop_
_entity_poly.entity_id
_entity_poly.type
_entity_poly.pdbx_seq_one_letter_code
_entity_poly.pdbx_strand_id
1 'polypeptide(L)'
;MKKRQAFIALLLGLSLVGCEPKNQPTINNPVDIQTPSPSLVEEIRLPDNEAFRRIDTQSLELGVIVNNPDTETLKNVSQLEYYKDEINDETLLLVPKYKDSKVEILGLEYENESLVMKEPVYVVKATPEGYGLLIETNRPEGIPRLLIRVSYNEKTSDYIISSHLKEGEPSLEYLKAVDSKEKEGELIEATKDSGLFKGLNLINEAMYDMDKDGKVEEKLLLYSEAQQDQQGNYMLDDGQNWLLVAQIGEEFYPLFGPGYIQLGTLKYTAYEDYTKETFGVLINRTEGAGIKLYECVYDKTAKAFKRSLVYQTTGNIGIVEEWNQ
;
A
#
# COMPACT_ATOMS: atom_id res chain seq x y z
N MET A 1 -18.60 -38.28 -41.03
CA MET A 1 -18.64 -39.73 -41.38
C MET A 1 -17.43 -40.08 -42.25
N LYS A 2 -16.82 -41.24 -41.94
CA LYS A 2 -15.76 -41.98 -42.68
C LYS A 2 -14.31 -41.45 -42.64
N LYS A 3 -13.50 -42.23 -41.91
CA LYS A 3 -12.04 -42.30 -41.90
C LYS A 3 -11.47 -42.64 -43.28
N ARG A 4 -10.25 -42.17 -43.56
CA ARG A 4 -9.23 -42.90 -44.35
C ARG A 4 -7.84 -42.67 -43.74
N GLN A 5 -7.11 -43.78 -43.63
CA GLN A 5 -5.74 -43.92 -43.15
C GLN A 5 -4.73 -43.54 -44.25
N ALA A 6 -3.50 -43.21 -43.88
CA ALA A 6 -2.29 -43.62 -44.61
C ALA A 6 -1.03 -43.55 -43.72
N PHE A 7 -0.34 -44.68 -43.63
CA PHE A 7 1.05 -44.86 -43.20
C PHE A 7 2.02 -44.16 -44.17
N ILE A 8 3.25 -43.83 -43.70
CA ILE A 8 4.52 -44.04 -44.42
C ILE A 8 5.69 -43.94 -43.40
N ALA A 9 6.66 -44.84 -43.56
CA ALA A 9 7.85 -45.06 -42.74
C ALA A 9 9.13 -44.60 -43.47
N LEU A 10 10.20 -44.28 -42.72
CA LEU A 10 11.63 -44.41 -43.08
C LEU A 10 12.45 -43.95 -41.84
N LEU A 11 13.28 -44.69 -41.09
CA LEU A 11 14.40 -45.64 -41.29
C LEU A 11 15.74 -44.99 -41.70
N LEU A 12 16.80 -45.36 -40.95
CA LEU A 12 18.28 -45.25 -41.13
C LEU A 12 18.99 -44.16 -40.27
N GLY A 13 20.08 -44.44 -39.54
CA GLY A 13 20.91 -45.64 -39.48
C GLY A 13 22.07 -45.58 -38.45
N LEU A 14 22.57 -46.78 -38.14
CA LEU A 14 23.76 -47.28 -37.41
C LEU A 14 25.02 -46.38 -37.44
N SER A 15 25.93 -46.35 -36.45
CA SER A 15 26.85 -47.41 -35.95
C SER A 15 27.76 -46.79 -34.86
N LEU A 16 27.95 -47.35 -33.65
CA LEU A 16 28.93 -48.35 -33.16
C LEU A 16 30.42 -47.94 -33.12
N VAL A 17 31.10 -48.46 -32.07
CA VAL A 17 32.54 -48.53 -31.72
C VAL A 17 33.04 -47.41 -30.77
N GLY A 18 33.67 -47.65 -29.61
CA GLY A 18 34.17 -48.87 -28.96
C GLY A 18 34.63 -48.61 -27.50
N CYS A 19 34.80 -49.67 -26.71
CA CYS A 19 35.43 -49.69 -25.37
C CYS A 19 36.98 -49.75 -25.53
N GLU A 20 37.88 -49.29 -24.66
CA GLU A 20 38.19 -49.62 -23.23
C GLU A 20 39.56 -48.89 -22.87
N PRO A 21 40.28 -49.04 -21.72
CA PRO A 21 40.04 -48.61 -20.32
C PRO A 21 41.21 -47.79 -19.62
N LYS A 22 40.89 -47.30 -18.40
CA LYS A 22 41.70 -47.13 -17.14
C LYS A 22 42.57 -45.89 -16.80
N ASN A 23 42.25 -45.37 -15.59
CA ASN A 23 43.02 -44.62 -14.55
C ASN A 23 43.14 -43.09 -14.75
N GLN A 24 42.82 -42.18 -13.81
CA GLN A 24 42.51 -42.24 -12.36
C GLN A 24 41.94 -40.84 -11.90
N PRO A 25 41.71 -40.60 -10.59
CA PRO A 25 40.43 -40.29 -9.96
C PRO A 25 40.03 -38.79 -9.91
N THR A 26 38.74 -38.47 -9.98
CA THR A 26 38.27 -37.13 -9.59
C THR A 26 36.85 -37.16 -9.02
N ILE A 27 36.79 -36.94 -7.71
CA ILE A 27 35.82 -36.17 -6.92
C ILE A 27 34.34 -36.50 -7.16
N ASN A 28 33.79 -37.19 -6.15
CA ASN A 28 32.36 -37.42 -5.94
C ASN A 28 31.55 -36.12 -6.10
N ASN A 29 30.37 -36.31 -6.68
CA ASN A 29 29.29 -35.35 -6.91
C ASN A 29 29.20 -34.22 -5.87
N PRO A 30 28.85 -33.00 -6.34
CA PRO A 30 28.79 -31.82 -5.49
C PRO A 30 27.81 -32.04 -4.33
N VAL A 31 28.34 -31.69 -3.16
CA VAL A 31 27.65 -31.47 -1.89
C VAL A 31 26.34 -30.74 -2.15
N ASP A 32 25.26 -31.34 -1.65
CA ASP A 32 23.95 -30.71 -1.53
C ASP A 32 24.10 -29.52 -0.57
N ILE A 33 24.31 -28.33 -1.13
CA ILE A 33 24.32 -27.08 -0.36
C ILE A 33 22.87 -26.74 -0.07
N GLN A 34 22.35 -27.28 1.03
CA GLN A 34 21.24 -26.66 1.72
C GLN A 34 21.76 -25.43 2.46
N THR A 35 21.36 -24.23 2.03
CA THR A 35 21.06 -23.10 2.90
C THR A 35 20.25 -22.03 2.15
N PRO A 36 19.51 -21.15 2.85
CA PRO A 36 18.09 -21.33 3.11
C PRO A 36 17.28 -20.26 2.37
N SER A 37 15.98 -20.51 2.17
CA SER A 37 15.03 -19.41 2.11
C SER A 37 13.89 -19.76 3.05
N PRO A 38 13.86 -19.22 4.28
CA PRO A 38 12.60 -19.16 4.99
C PRO A 38 11.77 -18.13 4.22
N SER A 39 11.02 -18.59 3.22
CA SER A 39 9.81 -17.86 2.86
C SER A 39 9.04 -17.71 4.16
N LEU A 40 8.97 -16.48 4.68
CA LEU A 40 8.01 -16.07 5.69
C LEU A 40 6.64 -16.44 5.14
N VAL A 41 6.20 -17.66 5.43
CA VAL A 41 4.78 -17.99 5.39
C VAL A 41 4.24 -17.23 6.58
N GLU A 42 3.75 -16.02 6.32
CA GLU A 42 3.03 -15.25 7.30
C GLU A 42 1.89 -16.16 7.79
N GLU A 43 1.99 -16.59 9.04
CA GLU A 43 1.06 -17.56 9.63
C GLU A 43 -0.32 -16.89 9.62
N ILE A 44 -1.20 -17.32 8.71
CA ILE A 44 -2.58 -16.83 8.63
C ILE A 44 -3.25 -17.19 9.95
N ARG A 45 -3.25 -16.26 10.90
CA ARG A 45 -3.93 -16.43 12.17
C ARG A 45 -5.43 -16.44 11.91
N LEU A 46 -6.08 -17.50 12.38
CA LEU A 46 -7.54 -17.58 12.37
C LEU A 46 -8.11 -16.42 13.21
N PRO A 47 -9.25 -15.83 12.80
CA PRO A 47 -9.94 -14.82 13.60
C PRO A 47 -10.21 -15.37 14.99
N ASP A 48 -9.65 -14.77 16.03
CA ASP A 48 -9.82 -15.24 17.40
C ASP A 48 -10.92 -14.49 18.16
N ASN A 49 -11.42 -13.34 17.67
CA ASN A 49 -12.64 -12.71 18.17
C ASN A 49 -13.93 -13.42 17.69
N GLU A 50 -14.71 -14.00 18.60
CA GLU A 50 -15.98 -14.66 18.28
C GLU A 50 -17.01 -13.75 17.60
N ALA A 51 -17.09 -12.48 18.00
CA ALA A 51 -18.03 -11.54 17.40
C ALA A 51 -17.76 -11.38 15.90
N PHE A 52 -16.48 -11.29 15.51
CA PHE A 52 -16.09 -11.25 14.11
C PHE A 52 -16.51 -12.51 13.38
N ARG A 53 -16.18 -13.70 13.91
CA ARG A 53 -16.53 -15.00 13.27
C ARG A 53 -18.03 -15.18 13.04
N ARG A 54 -18.89 -14.59 13.88
CA ARG A 54 -20.34 -14.65 13.72
C ARG A 54 -20.88 -13.73 12.63
N ILE A 55 -20.12 -12.68 12.27
CA ILE A 55 -20.47 -11.69 11.24
C ILE A 55 -19.80 -12.05 9.91
N ASP A 56 -18.50 -12.37 9.93
CA ASP A 56 -17.72 -12.73 8.77
C ASP A 56 -16.63 -13.78 9.11
N THR A 57 -16.54 -14.80 8.27
CA THR A 57 -15.60 -15.92 8.42
C THR A 57 -14.57 -16.02 7.30
N GLN A 58 -14.72 -15.23 6.23
CA GLN A 58 -13.94 -15.39 5.00
C GLN A 58 -12.90 -14.28 4.81
N SER A 59 -13.09 -13.13 5.44
CA SER A 59 -12.21 -12.00 5.26
C SER A 59 -10.84 -12.16 5.93
N LEU A 60 -9.81 -11.72 5.21
CA LEU A 60 -8.44 -11.63 5.72
C LEU A 60 -8.17 -10.33 6.49
N GLU A 61 -9.12 -9.38 6.46
CA GLU A 61 -8.96 -8.00 6.91
C GLU A 61 -8.95 -7.84 8.44
N LEU A 62 -8.44 -6.73 8.98
CA LEU A 62 -8.26 -6.53 10.43
C LEU A 62 -9.57 -6.35 11.22
N GLY A 63 -10.68 -6.17 10.53
CA GLY A 63 -11.98 -5.95 11.13
C GLY A 63 -13.03 -5.59 10.09
N VAL A 64 -14.25 -5.41 10.57
CA VAL A 64 -15.41 -5.06 9.74
C VAL A 64 -16.16 -3.90 10.39
N ILE A 65 -16.69 -3.01 9.55
CA ILE A 65 -17.69 -2.01 9.90
C ILE A 65 -19.02 -2.53 9.37
N VAL A 66 -20.00 -2.68 10.26
CA VAL A 66 -21.39 -3.00 9.90
C VAL A 66 -22.19 -1.70 9.94
N ASN A 67 -22.68 -1.29 8.78
CA ASN A 67 -23.49 -0.08 8.66
C ASN A 67 -24.93 -0.37 9.09
N ASN A 68 -25.49 0.51 9.93
CA ASN A 68 -26.86 0.40 10.45
C ASN A 68 -27.17 -1.01 11.02
N PRO A 69 -26.37 -1.49 11.99
CA PRO A 69 -26.49 -2.85 12.51
C PRO A 69 -27.87 -3.08 13.14
N ASP A 70 -28.50 -4.20 12.77
CA ASP A 70 -29.79 -4.59 13.35
C ASP A 70 -29.63 -5.33 14.69
N THR A 71 -30.75 -5.56 15.37
CA THR A 71 -30.77 -6.26 16.67
C THR A 71 -30.16 -7.66 16.61
N GLU A 72 -30.30 -8.39 15.50
CA GLU A 72 -29.70 -9.72 15.35
C GLU A 72 -28.18 -9.64 15.22
N THR A 73 -27.67 -8.64 14.48
CA THR A 73 -26.25 -8.34 14.38
C THR A 73 -25.66 -8.01 15.74
N LEU A 74 -26.32 -7.13 16.52
CA LEU A 74 -25.84 -6.73 17.84
C LEU A 74 -25.79 -7.90 18.84
N LYS A 75 -26.70 -8.88 18.74
CA LYS A 75 -26.65 -10.11 19.57
C LYS A 75 -25.42 -10.97 19.33
N ASN A 76 -24.76 -10.82 18.18
CA ASN A 76 -23.53 -11.56 17.89
C ASN A 76 -22.33 -11.02 18.68
N VAL A 77 -22.42 -9.80 19.23
CA VAL A 77 -21.37 -9.13 20.00
C VAL A 77 -21.64 -9.31 21.50
N SER A 78 -20.88 -10.18 22.17
CA SER A 78 -21.07 -10.44 23.61
C SER A 78 -20.48 -9.37 24.53
N GLN A 79 -19.49 -8.62 24.04
CA GLN A 79 -18.84 -7.51 24.74
C GLN A 79 -19.01 -6.24 23.91
N LEU A 80 -20.22 -5.68 23.94
CA LEU A 80 -20.56 -4.48 23.18
C LEU A 80 -20.24 -3.22 23.98
N GLU A 81 -19.33 -2.41 23.47
CA GLU A 81 -19.05 -1.06 23.96
C GLU A 81 -19.72 0.01 23.08
N TYR A 82 -19.77 1.24 23.58
CA TYR A 82 -20.48 2.34 22.96
C TYR A 82 -19.61 3.59 22.90
N TYR A 83 -19.59 4.23 21.74
CA TYR A 83 -19.13 5.59 21.55
C TYR A 83 -20.25 6.42 20.94
N LYS A 84 -20.48 7.62 21.48
CA LYS A 84 -21.52 8.54 21.00
C LYS A 84 -20.89 9.90 20.78
N ASP A 85 -20.88 10.33 19.53
CA ASP A 85 -20.46 11.67 19.14
C ASP A 85 -21.57 12.70 19.40
N GLU A 86 -21.22 13.98 19.38
CA GLU A 86 -22.18 15.07 19.60
C GLU A 86 -23.29 15.08 18.54
N ILE A 87 -22.94 14.76 17.28
CA ILE A 87 -23.87 14.57 16.18
C ILE A 87 -23.94 13.07 15.89
N ASN A 88 -25.12 12.46 15.97
CA ASN A 88 -25.29 11.01 16.09
C ASN A 88 -26.55 10.47 15.39
N ASP A 89 -26.75 10.86 14.14
CA ASP A 89 -27.87 10.43 13.30
C ASP A 89 -27.66 9.08 12.60
N GLU A 90 -26.44 8.55 12.61
CA GLU A 90 -26.10 7.24 12.06
C GLU A 90 -25.49 6.29 13.10
N THR A 91 -25.50 5.00 12.80
CA THR A 91 -24.95 3.96 13.68
C THR A 91 -24.06 2.99 12.90
N LEU A 92 -22.85 2.79 13.42
CA LEU A 92 -21.84 1.89 12.86
C LEU A 92 -21.45 0.88 13.94
N LEU A 93 -21.30 -0.39 13.60
CA LEU A 93 -20.69 -1.37 14.50
C LEU A 93 -19.31 -1.75 13.96
N LEU A 94 -18.27 -1.38 14.70
CA LEU A 94 -16.93 -1.89 14.48
C LEU A 94 -16.76 -3.24 15.17
N VAL A 95 -16.28 -4.25 14.44
CA VAL A 95 -15.88 -5.53 15.01
C VAL A 95 -14.45 -5.87 14.53
N PRO A 96 -13.44 -5.78 15.41
CA PRO A 96 -12.07 -6.20 15.10
C PRO A 96 -11.99 -7.71 14.90
N LYS A 97 -11.13 -8.17 14.00
CA LYS A 97 -10.92 -9.58 13.71
C LYS A 97 -10.29 -10.35 14.87
N TYR A 98 -9.39 -9.68 15.59
CA TYR A 98 -8.62 -10.29 16.67
C TYR A 98 -8.98 -9.69 18.02
N LYS A 99 -8.99 -10.52 19.06
CA LYS A 99 -8.92 -10.02 20.44
C LYS A 99 -7.54 -9.41 20.69
N ASP A 100 -7.39 -8.67 21.77
CA ASP A 100 -6.18 -7.90 22.11
C ASP A 100 -5.81 -6.85 21.04
N SER A 101 -6.74 -6.51 20.14
CA SER A 101 -6.57 -5.41 19.20
C SER A 101 -6.62 -4.08 19.95
N LYS A 102 -5.87 -3.09 19.48
CA LYS A 102 -6.03 -1.70 19.88
C LYS A 102 -7.09 -1.06 18.99
N VAL A 103 -8.04 -0.35 19.59
CA VAL A 103 -9.07 0.42 18.88
C VAL A 103 -9.00 1.87 19.34
N GLU A 104 -8.94 2.79 18.39
CA GLU A 104 -8.94 4.22 18.65
C GLU A 104 -9.97 4.92 17.77
N ILE A 105 -10.63 5.94 18.31
CA ILE A 105 -11.33 6.94 17.50
C ILE A 105 -10.54 8.24 17.65
N LEU A 106 -10.07 8.78 16.54
CA LEU A 106 -9.30 10.02 16.47
C LEU A 106 -10.17 11.12 15.90
N GLY A 107 -10.03 12.33 16.45
CA GLY A 107 -10.57 13.53 15.82
C GLY A 107 -9.79 13.86 14.55
N LEU A 108 -10.49 14.38 13.56
CA LEU A 108 -9.92 14.92 12.33
C LEU A 108 -10.33 16.38 12.19
N GLU A 109 -9.36 17.25 11.89
CA GLU A 109 -9.60 18.65 11.56
C GLU A 109 -8.97 18.97 10.21
N TYR A 110 -9.59 19.86 9.45
CA TYR A 110 -9.03 20.32 8.18
C TYR A 110 -8.36 21.67 8.39
N GLU A 111 -7.04 21.67 8.32
CA GLU A 111 -6.18 22.84 8.52
C GLU A 111 -5.24 22.98 7.34
N ASN A 112 -5.10 24.19 6.79
CA ASN A 112 -4.16 24.48 5.70
C ASN A 112 -4.23 23.48 4.54
N GLU A 113 -5.44 23.21 4.06
CA GLU A 113 -5.70 22.28 2.95
C GLU A 113 -5.33 20.81 3.23
N SER A 114 -5.14 20.44 4.50
CA SER A 114 -4.76 19.10 4.91
C SER A 114 -5.62 18.59 6.05
N LEU A 115 -5.87 17.28 6.05
CA LEU A 115 -6.56 16.60 7.15
C LEU A 115 -5.55 16.23 8.24
N VAL A 116 -5.71 16.82 9.43
CA VAL A 116 -4.83 16.64 10.58
C VAL A 116 -5.49 15.73 11.60
N MET A 117 -4.81 14.65 11.96
CA MET A 117 -5.22 13.77 13.06
C MET A 117 -4.97 14.45 14.40
N LYS A 118 -5.97 14.42 15.26
CA LYS A 118 -5.93 14.92 16.64
C LYS A 118 -5.79 13.77 17.63
N GLU A 119 -5.68 14.13 18.90
CA GLU A 119 -5.64 13.15 19.98
C GLU A 119 -6.87 12.23 19.96
N PRO A 120 -6.72 10.95 20.36
CA PRO A 120 -7.83 10.03 20.41
C PRO A 120 -8.93 10.51 21.38
N VAL A 121 -10.17 10.51 20.90
CA VAL A 121 -11.39 10.75 21.70
C VAL A 121 -11.91 9.48 22.35
N TYR A 122 -11.46 8.31 21.88
CA TYR A 122 -11.76 7.01 22.46
C TYR A 122 -10.57 6.07 22.26
N VAL A 123 -10.26 5.25 23.27
CA VAL A 123 -9.17 4.26 23.22
C VAL A 123 -9.52 3.00 24.00
N VAL A 124 -9.41 1.85 23.34
CA VAL A 124 -9.27 0.53 23.97
C VAL A 124 -7.90 -0.02 23.60
N LYS A 125 -7.07 -0.28 24.60
CA LYS A 125 -5.68 -0.72 24.39
C LYS A 125 -5.56 -2.19 23.96
N ALA A 126 -6.50 -3.02 24.40
CA ALA A 126 -6.58 -4.43 24.09
C ALA A 126 -8.06 -4.86 24.21
N THR A 127 -8.65 -5.27 23.10
CA THR A 127 -10.07 -5.68 23.06
C THR A 127 -10.29 -7.05 23.70
N PRO A 128 -11.34 -7.25 24.50
CA PRO A 128 -11.69 -8.56 25.03
C PRO A 128 -12.23 -9.51 23.95
N GLU A 129 -12.42 -10.79 24.32
CA GLU A 129 -13.11 -11.77 23.48
C GLU A 129 -14.58 -11.37 23.25
N GLY A 130 -15.04 -11.51 22.00
CA GLY A 130 -16.42 -11.18 21.62
C GLY A 130 -16.70 -9.67 21.57
N TYR A 131 -15.65 -8.86 21.43
CA TYR A 131 -15.73 -7.39 21.42
C TYR A 131 -16.31 -6.83 20.12
N GLY A 132 -17.08 -5.75 20.28
CA GLY A 132 -17.45 -4.83 19.21
C GLY A 132 -17.76 -3.45 19.80
N LEU A 133 -17.65 -2.42 18.96
CA LEU A 133 -17.88 -1.02 19.34
C LEU A 133 -19.02 -0.46 18.50
N LEU A 134 -20.14 -0.14 19.14
CA LEU A 134 -21.22 0.61 18.54
C LEU A 134 -20.91 2.10 18.57
N ILE A 135 -20.86 2.72 17.41
CA ILE A 135 -20.48 4.12 17.20
C ILE A 135 -21.72 4.83 16.69
N GLU A 136 -22.26 5.75 17.49
CA GLU A 136 -23.31 6.67 17.08
C GLU A 136 -22.66 8.00 16.68
N THR A 137 -22.68 8.32 15.39
CA THR A 137 -22.04 9.52 14.84
C THR A 137 -22.74 9.97 13.56
N ASN A 138 -22.29 11.05 12.93
CA ASN A 138 -22.74 11.45 11.60
C ASN A 138 -21.68 11.11 10.56
N ARG A 139 -22.08 10.69 9.36
CA ARG A 139 -21.16 10.54 8.22
C ARG A 139 -21.23 11.79 7.36
N PRO A 140 -20.30 12.75 7.50
CA PRO A 140 -20.35 13.95 6.68
C PRO A 140 -20.10 13.61 5.20
N GLU A 141 -20.84 14.28 4.32
CA GLU A 141 -20.59 14.29 2.87
C GLU A 141 -19.29 15.04 2.51
N GLY A 142 -18.94 16.03 3.34
CA GLY A 142 -17.76 16.88 3.17
C GLY A 142 -16.57 16.42 4.02
N ILE A 143 -16.02 17.36 4.79
CA ILE A 143 -14.82 17.14 5.58
C ILE A 143 -15.10 16.10 6.68
N PRO A 144 -14.37 14.96 6.71
CA PRO A 144 -14.54 13.96 7.76
C PRO A 144 -14.06 14.49 9.11
N ARG A 145 -14.74 14.08 10.18
CA ARG A 145 -14.45 14.52 11.55
C ARG A 145 -13.83 13.45 12.42
N LEU A 146 -14.02 12.18 12.06
CA LEU A 146 -13.59 11.04 12.86
C LEU A 146 -12.92 9.99 11.99
N LEU A 147 -11.88 9.39 12.56
CA LEU A 147 -11.17 8.25 12.03
C LEU A 147 -11.18 7.14 13.06
N ILE A 148 -11.54 5.93 12.65
CA ILE A 148 -11.37 4.71 13.44
C ILE A 148 -10.03 4.10 13.06
N ARG A 149 -9.18 3.84 14.05
CA ARG A 149 -7.95 3.08 13.87
C ARG A 149 -8.02 1.77 14.62
N VAL A 150 -7.73 0.67 13.92
CA VAL A 150 -7.58 -0.65 14.52
C VAL A 150 -6.16 -1.14 14.28
N SER A 151 -5.49 -1.55 15.34
CA SER A 151 -4.13 -2.09 15.27
C SER A 151 -4.04 -3.44 15.97
N TYR A 152 -3.32 -4.37 15.38
CA TYR A 152 -3.02 -5.69 15.95
C TYR A 152 -1.64 -6.14 15.48
N ASN A 153 -0.76 -6.46 16.44
CA ASN A 153 0.68 -6.65 16.19
C ASN A 153 1.28 -5.45 15.41
N GLU A 154 2.00 -5.71 14.32
CA GLU A 154 2.59 -4.69 13.45
C GLU A 154 1.63 -4.25 12.32
N LYS A 155 0.35 -4.59 12.38
CA LYS A 155 -0.65 -4.20 11.36
C LYS A 155 -1.60 -3.17 11.90
N THR A 156 -1.98 -2.21 11.05
CA THR A 156 -2.97 -1.19 11.36
C THR A 156 -3.92 -0.98 10.18
N SER A 157 -5.13 -0.51 10.46
CA SER A 157 -6.07 -0.03 9.45
C SER A 157 -6.71 1.24 9.96
N ASP A 158 -6.86 2.21 9.07
CA ASP A 158 -7.63 3.42 9.33
C ASP A 158 -8.91 3.38 8.51
N TYR A 159 -10.00 3.82 9.11
CA TYR A 159 -11.30 3.96 8.48
C TYR A 159 -11.81 5.36 8.77
N ILE A 160 -11.94 6.16 7.72
CA ILE A 160 -12.45 7.52 7.80
C ILE A 160 -13.97 7.46 7.75
N ILE A 161 -14.62 8.06 8.73
CA ILE A 161 -16.08 8.12 8.78
C ILE A 161 -16.56 9.26 7.86
N SER A 162 -17.05 8.89 6.67
CA SER A 162 -17.59 9.81 5.65
C SER A 162 -18.67 9.14 4.81
N SER A 163 -19.58 9.92 4.21
CA SER A 163 -20.73 9.42 3.46
C SER A 163 -20.39 9.01 2.01
N HIS A 164 -21.03 7.93 1.53
CA HIS A 164 -21.02 7.44 0.16
C HIS A 164 -22.18 8.04 -0.66
N LEU A 165 -21.93 9.17 -1.30
CA LEU A 165 -22.91 10.02 -1.99
C LEU A 165 -23.69 9.39 -3.16
N LYS A 166 -23.24 8.27 -3.74
CA LYS A 166 -23.79 7.75 -5.02
C LYS A 166 -24.57 6.45 -4.93
N GLU A 167 -24.18 5.54 -4.05
CA GLU A 167 -24.74 4.16 -4.03
C GLU A 167 -25.34 3.77 -2.67
N GLY A 168 -25.30 4.69 -1.69
CA GLY A 168 -25.57 4.38 -0.30
C GLY A 168 -24.45 3.56 0.34
N GLU A 169 -24.54 3.38 1.66
CA GLU A 169 -23.53 2.62 2.40
C GLU A 169 -23.75 1.11 2.21
N PRO A 170 -22.70 0.34 1.84
CA PRO A 170 -22.82 -1.12 1.82
C PRO A 170 -23.09 -1.63 3.24
N SER A 171 -23.75 -2.78 3.39
CA SER A 171 -24.02 -3.32 4.73
C SER A 171 -22.76 -3.64 5.52
N LEU A 172 -21.67 -3.98 4.83
CA LEU A 172 -20.36 -4.30 5.41
C LEU A 172 -19.23 -3.56 4.67
N GLU A 173 -18.29 -3.02 5.43
CA GLU A 173 -17.03 -2.48 4.95
C GLU A 173 -15.87 -3.12 5.71
N TYR A 174 -14.70 -3.25 5.09
CA TYR A 174 -13.59 -4.01 5.67
C TYR A 174 -12.37 -3.16 5.96
N LEU A 175 -11.74 -3.42 7.10
CA LEU A 175 -10.56 -2.71 7.58
C LEU A 175 -9.27 -3.33 7.03
N LYS A 176 -8.81 -2.77 5.91
CA LYS A 176 -7.67 -3.30 5.18
C LYS A 176 -6.36 -3.07 5.92
N ALA A 177 -5.66 -4.15 6.21
CA ALA A 177 -4.40 -4.11 6.94
C ALA A 177 -3.29 -3.44 6.12
N VAL A 178 -2.56 -2.52 6.74
CA VAL A 178 -1.26 -2.04 6.29
C VAL A 178 -0.23 -2.23 7.40
N ASP A 179 1.03 -2.43 7.05
CA ASP A 179 2.08 -2.53 8.06
C ASP A 179 2.27 -1.19 8.77
N SER A 180 2.26 -1.19 10.11
CA SER A 180 2.37 0.01 10.92
C SER A 180 3.69 0.76 10.68
N LYS A 181 4.75 0.02 10.32
CA LYS A 181 6.04 0.58 9.90
C LYS A 181 5.93 1.41 8.62
N GLU A 182 5.07 1.04 7.67
CA GLU A 182 4.83 1.85 6.47
C GLU A 182 4.18 3.20 6.82
N LYS A 183 3.46 3.30 7.95
CA LYS A 183 2.94 4.57 8.48
C LYS A 183 3.91 5.34 9.35
N GLU A 184 4.74 4.66 10.15
CA GLU A 184 5.77 5.35 10.96
C GLU A 184 6.87 5.98 10.10
N GLY A 185 7.00 5.53 8.85
CA GLY A 185 7.80 6.11 7.80
C GLY A 185 9.17 5.44 7.67
N GLU A 186 9.53 5.09 6.44
CA GLU A 186 10.80 4.48 6.06
C GLU A 186 11.86 5.56 5.83
N LEU A 187 13.07 5.36 6.38
CA LEU A 187 14.22 6.18 6.03
C LEU A 187 14.82 5.70 4.70
N ILE A 188 14.88 6.62 3.74
CA ILE A 188 15.46 6.45 2.42
C ILE A 188 16.84 7.10 2.45
N GLU A 189 17.86 6.26 2.46
CA GLU A 189 19.26 6.68 2.41
C GLU A 189 19.71 6.95 0.96
N ALA A 190 20.77 7.73 0.82
CA ALA A 190 21.42 7.97 -0.46
C ALA A 190 21.97 6.66 -1.05
N THR A 191 21.79 6.49 -2.36
CA THR A 191 22.49 5.48 -3.15
C THR A 191 23.43 6.13 -4.15
N LYS A 192 24.52 5.42 -4.46
CA LYS A 192 25.48 5.76 -5.52
C LYS A 192 25.35 4.82 -6.73
N ASP A 193 24.30 4.00 -6.77
CA ASP A 193 24.20 2.88 -7.70
C ASP A 193 23.94 3.35 -9.15
N SER A 194 24.93 3.08 -10.01
CA SER A 194 24.87 3.26 -11.47
C SER A 194 23.77 2.47 -12.18
N GLY A 195 23.21 1.43 -11.53
CA GLY A 195 22.17 0.57 -12.08
C GLY A 195 20.75 1.13 -11.91
N LEU A 196 20.54 2.13 -11.05
CA LEU A 196 19.22 2.63 -10.66
C LEU A 196 18.36 3.08 -11.86
N PHE A 197 19.01 3.69 -12.85
CA PHE A 197 18.36 4.28 -14.02
C PHE A 197 18.30 3.34 -15.23
N LYS A 198 18.78 2.09 -15.09
CA LYS A 198 18.94 1.19 -16.24
C LYS A 198 17.60 0.85 -16.88
N GLY A 199 17.46 1.18 -18.16
CA GLY A 199 16.24 0.91 -18.92
C GLY A 199 15.13 1.95 -18.72
N LEU A 200 15.38 3.02 -17.96
CA LEU A 200 14.41 4.06 -17.70
C LEU A 200 14.73 5.34 -18.49
N ASN A 201 13.69 6.04 -18.91
CA ASN A 201 13.75 7.34 -19.57
C ASN A 201 13.32 8.45 -18.60
N LEU A 202 14.00 9.60 -18.62
CA LEU A 202 13.68 10.74 -17.77
C LEU A 202 12.41 11.45 -18.27
N ILE A 203 11.31 11.30 -17.54
CA ILE A 203 10.00 11.87 -17.87
C ILE A 203 9.89 13.33 -17.47
N ASN A 204 10.39 13.68 -16.28
CA ASN A 204 10.30 15.02 -15.74
C ASN A 204 11.49 15.34 -14.82
N GLU A 205 11.96 16.58 -14.88
CA GLU A 205 12.99 17.14 -14.02
C GLU A 205 12.50 18.49 -13.48
N ALA A 206 12.68 18.73 -12.18
CA ALA A 206 12.43 20.01 -11.54
C ALA A 206 13.48 20.29 -10.45
N MET A 207 13.83 21.56 -10.27
CA MET A 207 14.85 21.99 -9.29
C MET A 207 14.21 22.69 -8.09
N TYR A 208 14.72 22.39 -6.89
CA TYR A 208 14.23 22.92 -5.62
C TYR A 208 15.38 23.23 -4.67
N ASP A 209 15.11 24.03 -3.63
CA ASP A 209 15.95 24.16 -2.44
C ASP A 209 15.41 23.18 -1.38
N MET A 210 15.87 21.93 -1.46
CA MET A 210 15.35 20.83 -0.64
C MET A 210 15.98 20.81 0.76
N ASP A 211 17.25 21.17 0.84
CA ASP A 211 17.99 21.16 2.10
C ASP A 211 17.88 22.49 2.87
N LYS A 212 17.23 23.51 2.29
CA LYS A 212 16.99 24.83 2.87
C LYS A 212 18.29 25.58 3.15
N ASP A 213 19.27 25.48 2.27
CA ASP A 213 20.49 26.27 2.33
C ASP A 213 20.39 27.63 1.59
N GLY A 214 19.25 27.88 0.93
CA GLY A 214 18.98 29.10 0.17
C GLY A 214 19.40 29.02 -1.30
N LYS A 215 19.87 27.86 -1.78
CA LYS A 215 20.23 27.62 -3.18
C LYS A 215 19.28 26.60 -3.81
N VAL A 216 18.78 26.93 -5.00
CA VAL A 216 17.93 26.02 -5.78
C VAL A 216 18.84 25.20 -6.69
N GLU A 217 19.33 24.06 -6.19
CA GLU A 217 20.26 23.20 -6.93
C GLU A 217 19.90 21.70 -6.89
N GLU A 218 19.13 21.25 -5.90
CA GLU A 218 18.66 19.88 -5.82
C GLU A 218 17.58 19.59 -6.87
N LYS A 219 17.50 18.33 -7.31
CA LYS A 219 16.60 17.93 -8.39
C LYS A 219 15.62 16.85 -7.97
N LEU A 220 14.35 16.97 -8.37
CA LEU A 220 13.44 15.84 -8.47
C LEU A 220 13.44 15.33 -9.90
N LEU A 221 13.69 14.03 -10.04
CA LEU A 221 13.84 13.34 -11.32
C LEU A 221 12.84 12.18 -11.36
N LEU A 222 11.87 12.27 -12.26
CA LEU A 222 10.90 11.21 -12.51
C LEU A 222 11.28 10.43 -13.76
N TYR A 223 11.43 9.13 -13.62
CA TYR A 223 11.80 8.20 -14.67
C TYR A 223 10.70 7.15 -14.90
N SER A 224 10.61 6.65 -16.14
CA SER A 224 9.72 5.54 -16.52
C SER A 224 10.30 4.75 -17.68
N GLU A 225 9.94 3.47 -17.81
CA GLU A 225 10.22 2.64 -19.00
C GLU A 225 9.44 3.08 -20.24
N ALA A 226 8.54 4.07 -20.10
CA ALA A 226 7.76 4.63 -21.20
C ALA A 226 8.65 5.01 -22.38
N GLN A 227 8.32 4.50 -23.56
CA GLN A 227 9.02 4.83 -24.79
C GLN A 227 8.59 6.21 -25.30
N GLN A 228 9.43 6.85 -26.11
CA GLN A 228 9.05 8.07 -26.81
C GLN A 228 8.57 7.73 -28.23
N ASP A 229 7.52 8.40 -28.69
CA ASP A 229 7.12 8.39 -30.09
C ASP A 229 8.12 9.18 -30.97
N GLN A 230 7.87 9.24 -32.27
CA GLN A 230 8.72 9.97 -33.22
C GLN A 230 8.74 11.49 -32.99
N GLN A 231 7.81 12.01 -32.19
CA GLN A 231 7.65 13.41 -31.84
C GLN A 231 8.23 13.73 -30.44
N GLY A 232 8.74 12.72 -29.72
CA GLY A 232 9.31 12.86 -28.38
C GLY A 232 8.28 12.77 -27.24
N ASN A 233 7.02 12.45 -27.53
CA ASN A 233 6.01 12.27 -26.48
C ASN A 233 6.14 10.88 -25.86
N TYR A 234 5.95 10.81 -24.54
CA TYR A 234 5.96 9.54 -23.84
C TYR A 234 4.70 8.72 -24.12
N MET A 235 4.91 7.52 -24.63
CA MET A 235 3.90 6.48 -24.81
C MET A 235 3.79 5.69 -23.51
N LEU A 236 2.77 6.00 -22.72
CA LEU A 236 2.42 5.23 -21.53
C LEU A 236 1.63 3.99 -21.96
N ASP A 237 2.01 2.82 -21.44
CA ASP A 237 1.34 1.53 -21.69
C ASP A 237 0.52 1.09 -20.46
N ASP A 238 -0.19 -0.03 -20.59
CA ASP A 238 -0.99 -0.66 -19.53
C ASP A 238 -0.14 -1.11 -18.33
N GLY A 239 1.20 -1.09 -18.44
CA GLY A 239 2.07 -1.16 -17.28
C GLY A 239 3.54 -1.00 -17.61
N GLN A 240 4.27 -0.39 -16.67
CA GLN A 240 5.68 -0.02 -16.85
C GLN A 240 6.34 0.27 -15.49
N ASN A 241 7.67 0.15 -15.42
CA ASN A 241 8.40 0.58 -14.23
C ASN A 241 8.51 2.10 -14.13
N TRP A 242 8.38 2.62 -12.92
CA TRP A 242 8.55 4.01 -12.55
C TRP A 242 9.59 4.15 -11.44
N LEU A 243 10.27 5.30 -11.43
CA LEU A 243 11.26 5.66 -10.41
C LEU A 243 11.18 7.17 -10.18
N LEU A 244 11.05 7.61 -8.93
CA LEU A 244 11.18 9.01 -8.53
C LEU A 244 12.40 9.15 -7.63
N VAL A 245 13.29 10.08 -7.99
CA VAL A 245 14.57 10.29 -7.29
C VAL A 245 14.70 11.76 -6.89
N ALA A 246 15.12 12.01 -5.65
CA ALA A 246 15.72 13.29 -5.29
C ALA A 246 17.24 13.21 -5.45
N GLN A 247 17.83 14.21 -6.10
CA GLN A 247 19.27 14.34 -6.25
C GLN A 247 19.76 15.53 -5.43
N ILE A 248 20.66 15.27 -4.49
CA ILE A 248 21.33 16.29 -3.67
C ILE A 248 22.84 16.13 -3.88
N GLY A 249 23.45 17.07 -4.61
CA GLY A 249 24.83 16.93 -5.08
C GLY A 249 25.03 15.68 -5.95
N GLU A 250 25.91 14.78 -5.52
CA GLU A 250 26.20 13.50 -6.20
C GLU A 250 25.37 12.32 -5.65
N GLU A 251 24.51 12.57 -4.68
CA GLU A 251 23.71 11.53 -4.01
C GLU A 251 22.31 11.44 -4.60
N PHE A 252 21.82 10.21 -4.75
CA PHE A 252 20.48 9.91 -5.26
C PHE A 252 19.64 9.24 -4.19
N TYR A 253 18.44 9.75 -3.95
CA TYR A 253 17.50 9.24 -2.95
C TYR A 253 16.27 8.69 -3.69
N PRO A 254 16.10 7.36 -3.80
CA PRO A 254 15.00 6.76 -4.54
C PRO A 254 13.69 6.87 -3.74
N LEU A 255 13.05 8.04 -3.80
CA LEU A 255 11.80 8.35 -3.09
C LEU A 255 10.69 7.35 -3.44
N PHE A 256 10.69 6.84 -4.67
CA PHE A 256 9.87 5.71 -5.09
C PHE A 256 10.59 4.87 -6.14
N GLY A 257 10.43 3.55 -6.06
CA GLY A 257 10.88 2.63 -7.10
C GLY A 257 12.38 2.30 -7.07
N PRO A 258 12.89 1.58 -8.09
CA PRO A 258 12.18 1.19 -9.32
C PRO A 258 11.00 0.24 -9.01
N GLY A 259 9.82 0.52 -9.56
CA GLY A 259 8.60 -0.24 -9.26
C GLY A 259 7.60 -0.26 -10.40
N TYR A 260 7.05 -1.44 -10.68
CA TYR A 260 6.05 -1.66 -11.71
C TYR A 260 4.67 -1.14 -11.26
N ILE A 261 3.99 -0.41 -12.14
CA ILE A 261 2.62 0.04 -11.94
C ILE A 261 1.77 -0.47 -13.10
N GLN A 262 0.71 -1.23 -12.81
CA GLN A 262 -0.25 -1.71 -13.81
C GLN A 262 -1.47 -0.79 -13.87
N LEU A 263 -1.95 -0.46 -15.07
CA LEU A 263 -3.15 0.35 -15.33
C LEU A 263 -3.19 1.62 -14.48
N GLY A 264 -2.12 2.41 -14.54
CA GLY A 264 -1.94 3.52 -13.62
C GLY A 264 -0.70 4.37 -13.89
N THR A 265 -0.46 5.34 -13.01
CA THR A 265 0.60 6.34 -13.19
C THR A 265 1.26 6.69 -11.86
N LEU A 266 2.47 7.24 -11.93
CA LEU A 266 3.12 7.91 -10.82
C LEU A 266 3.13 9.42 -11.08
N LYS A 267 2.54 10.19 -10.15
CA LYS A 267 2.60 11.65 -10.13
C LYS A 267 3.25 12.10 -8.82
N TYR A 268 3.82 13.30 -8.81
CA TYR A 268 4.34 13.87 -7.58
C TYR A 268 4.04 15.37 -7.50
N THR A 269 3.99 15.87 -6.27
CA THR A 269 3.89 17.29 -5.94
C THR A 269 4.95 17.62 -4.90
N ALA A 270 5.83 18.56 -5.22
CA ALA A 270 6.78 19.11 -4.25
C ALA A 270 6.16 20.32 -3.54
N TYR A 271 6.45 20.48 -2.25
CA TYR A 271 5.95 21.59 -1.45
C TYR A 271 6.96 22.02 -0.38
N GLU A 272 6.77 23.25 0.11
CA GLU A 272 7.52 23.80 1.24
C GLU A 272 6.57 24.02 2.41
N ASP A 273 6.86 23.43 3.57
CA ASP A 273 6.16 23.74 4.81
C ASP A 273 6.90 24.89 5.50
N TYR A 274 6.41 26.11 5.33
CA TYR A 274 6.98 27.30 5.96
C TYR A 274 6.83 27.33 7.49
N THR A 275 5.98 26.49 8.07
CA THR A 275 5.80 26.40 9.53
C THR A 275 6.84 25.48 10.15
N LYS A 276 7.13 24.36 9.48
CA LYS A 276 8.14 23.39 9.93
C LYS A 276 9.53 23.62 9.35
N GLU A 277 9.65 24.54 8.40
CA GLU A 277 10.87 24.79 7.61
C GLU A 277 11.37 23.52 6.89
N THR A 278 10.46 22.70 6.39
CA THR A 278 10.78 21.42 5.73
C THR A 278 10.38 21.43 4.27
N PHE A 279 11.15 20.71 3.44
CA PHE A 279 10.77 20.35 2.08
C PHE A 279 10.10 18.99 2.07
N GLY A 280 8.96 18.90 1.38
CA GLY A 280 8.18 17.67 1.25
C GLY A 280 7.84 17.33 -0.19
N VAL A 281 7.69 16.02 -0.44
CA VAL A 281 7.26 15.47 -1.72
C VAL A 281 6.09 14.54 -1.50
N LEU A 282 4.92 14.89 -2.02
CA LEU A 282 3.77 13.99 -2.09
C LEU A 282 3.87 13.16 -3.36
N ILE A 283 3.82 11.84 -3.22
CA ILE A 283 3.91 10.87 -4.32
C ILE A 283 2.55 10.18 -4.43
N ASN A 284 1.87 10.41 -5.55
CA ASN A 284 0.58 9.79 -5.85
C ASN A 284 0.80 8.64 -6.84
N ARG A 285 0.64 7.41 -6.35
CA ARG A 285 0.60 6.19 -7.15
C ARG A 285 -0.85 5.81 -7.39
N THR A 286 -1.26 5.77 -8.65
CA THR A 286 -2.53 5.19 -9.07
C THR A 286 -2.29 3.83 -9.71
N GLU A 287 -3.14 2.85 -9.41
CA GLU A 287 -3.09 1.50 -9.97
C GLU A 287 -4.50 0.90 -10.00
N GLY A 288 -5.08 0.79 -11.20
CA GLY A 288 -6.50 0.49 -11.37
C GLY A 288 -7.38 1.51 -10.64
N ALA A 289 -8.19 1.04 -9.69
CA ALA A 289 -9.03 1.88 -8.82
C ALA A 289 -8.35 2.24 -7.47
N GLY A 290 -7.10 1.80 -7.26
CA GLY A 290 -6.33 2.08 -6.06
C GLY A 290 -5.55 3.39 -6.16
N ILE A 291 -5.49 4.12 -5.06
CA ILE A 291 -4.63 5.30 -4.86
C ILE A 291 -3.77 5.02 -3.63
N LYS A 292 -2.46 5.23 -3.75
CA LYS A 292 -1.56 5.37 -2.60
C LYS A 292 -0.88 6.72 -2.67
N LEU A 293 -0.96 7.46 -1.58
CA LEU A 293 -0.25 8.72 -1.40
C LEU A 293 0.84 8.51 -0.35
N TYR A 294 2.08 8.79 -0.73
CA TYR A 294 3.21 8.83 0.18
C TYR A 294 3.66 10.26 0.37
N GLU A 295 4.17 10.58 1.54
CA GLU A 295 4.86 11.84 1.82
C GLU A 295 6.32 11.55 2.14
N CYS A 296 7.23 12.16 1.40
CA CYS A 296 8.67 12.10 1.67
C CYS A 296 9.14 13.46 2.18
N VAL A 297 9.61 13.53 3.41
CA VAL A 297 10.18 14.75 4.01
C VAL A 297 11.68 14.57 4.18
N TYR A 298 12.47 15.57 3.77
CA TYR A 298 13.91 15.51 3.96
C TYR A 298 14.30 15.80 5.41
N ASP A 299 14.99 14.86 6.05
CA ASP A 299 15.60 15.03 7.38
C ASP A 299 17.07 15.42 7.22
N LYS A 300 17.37 16.70 7.41
CA LYS A 300 18.72 17.27 7.30
C LYS A 300 19.70 16.70 8.34
N THR A 301 19.21 16.27 9.50
CA THR A 301 20.04 15.70 10.56
C THR A 301 20.45 14.27 10.20
N ALA A 302 19.49 13.48 9.72
CA ALA A 302 19.73 12.11 9.28
C ALA A 302 20.39 12.03 7.89
N LYS A 303 20.33 13.12 7.09
CA LYS A 303 20.70 13.14 5.67
C LYS A 303 19.97 12.04 4.89
N ALA A 304 18.67 11.94 5.11
CA ALA A 304 17.81 10.93 4.54
C ALA A 304 16.42 11.50 4.30
N PHE A 305 15.66 10.91 3.39
CA PHE A 305 14.23 11.19 3.28
C PHE A 305 13.46 10.24 4.18
N LYS A 306 12.48 10.75 4.93
CA LYS A 306 11.50 9.92 5.62
C LYS A 306 10.25 9.81 4.76
N ARG A 307 9.97 8.62 4.23
CA ARG A 307 8.77 8.33 3.43
C ARG A 307 7.70 7.67 4.28
N SER A 308 6.54 8.30 4.40
CA SER A 308 5.39 7.77 5.15
C SER A 308 4.19 7.56 4.22
N LEU A 309 3.44 6.47 4.40
CA LEU A 309 2.14 6.30 3.74
C LEU A 309 1.11 7.21 4.42
N VAL A 310 0.63 8.23 3.70
CA VAL A 310 -0.34 9.20 4.23
C VAL A 310 -1.78 8.88 3.85
N TYR A 311 -1.99 8.20 2.72
CA TYR A 311 -3.32 7.76 2.30
C TYR A 311 -3.24 6.51 1.43
N GLN A 312 -4.22 5.62 1.60
CA GLN A 312 -4.38 4.45 0.74
C GLN A 312 -5.85 4.10 0.58
N THR A 313 -6.25 3.85 -0.67
CA THR A 313 -7.49 3.16 -1.00
C THR A 313 -7.17 1.76 -1.50
N THR A 314 -8.12 0.85 -1.36
CA THR A 314 -7.88 -0.56 -1.61
C THR A 314 -8.90 -1.19 -2.56
N GLY A 315 -9.28 -0.46 -3.62
CA GLY A 315 -10.23 -0.92 -4.64
C GLY A 315 -11.70 -0.79 -4.23
N ASN A 316 -12.59 -0.76 -5.23
CA ASN A 316 -14.02 -0.40 -5.15
C ASN A 316 -14.32 1.07 -4.80
N ILE A 317 -13.53 1.99 -5.34
CA ILE A 317 -13.83 3.43 -5.26
C ILE A 317 -13.99 3.96 -6.68
N GLY A 318 -15.11 4.64 -6.93
CA GLY A 318 -15.30 5.42 -8.15
C GLY A 318 -14.56 6.74 -8.03
N ILE A 319 -13.42 6.88 -8.70
CA ILE A 319 -12.71 8.16 -8.79
C ILE A 319 -13.47 9.04 -9.79
N VAL A 320 -14.02 10.15 -9.31
CA VAL A 320 -14.64 11.17 -10.16
C VAL A 320 -13.68 12.34 -10.24
N GLU A 321 -12.99 12.49 -11.37
CA GLU A 321 -12.24 13.71 -11.67
C GLU A 321 -13.18 14.69 -12.41
N GLU A 322 -13.53 15.80 -11.78
CA GLU A 322 -14.18 16.91 -12.47
C GLU A 322 -13.12 17.73 -13.21
N TRP A 323 -13.02 17.52 -14.52
CA TRP A 323 -12.20 18.35 -15.40
C TRP A 323 -12.94 19.65 -15.69
N ASN A 324 -12.62 20.71 -14.94
CA ASN A 324 -12.97 22.07 -15.38
C ASN A 324 -12.05 22.45 -16.54
N GLN A 325 -12.64 22.57 -17.73
CA GLN A 325 -11.98 23.11 -18.93
C GLN A 325 -11.75 24.61 -18.83
#